data_AF-A0A4S8KK31-F1
#
_entry.id   AF-A0A4S8KK31-F1
#
_cell.length_a   1.000
_cell.length_b   1.000
_cell.length_c   1.000
_cell.angle_alpha   90.00
_cell.angle_beta   90.00
_cell.angle_gamma   90.00
#
_symmetry.space_group_name_H-M   'P 1'
#
loop_
_entity.id
_entity.type
_entity.pdbx_description
1 polymer ?
#
loop_
_entity_poly.entity_id
_entity_poly.type
_entity_poly.pdbx_seq_one_letter_code
_entity_poly.pdbx_strand_id
1 'polypeptide(L)' 'MPDSKGLVFTLVESGPDIPEEEYHDWYDNEHAPARLTIPSFYNATRFKACDGVKPTSLTLYDISEPKVANGPEYQAV' A
#
# COMPACT_ATOMS: atom_id res chain seq x y z
N MET A 1 12.43 -8.83 10.88
CA MET A 1 11.08 -8.96 10.30
C MET A 1 10.72 -10.44 10.28
N PRO A 2 9.46 -10.83 10.51
CA PRO A 2 9.02 -12.19 10.23
C PRO A 2 9.38 -12.58 8.79
N ASP A 3 9.53 -13.88 8.51
CA ASP A 3 9.85 -14.37 7.18
C ASP A 3 8.75 -13.98 6.17
N SER A 4 9.03 -12.98 5.33
CA SER A 4 8.13 -12.47 4.28
C SER A 4 8.26 -13.38 3.06
N LYS A 5 7.13 -13.94 2.59
CA LYS A 5 7.10 -14.85 1.43
C LYS A 5 6.25 -14.30 0.29
N GLY A 6 5.75 -13.08 0.43
CA GLY A 6 4.96 -12.40 -0.59
C GLY A 6 5.12 -10.89 -0.52
N LEU A 7 4.73 -10.22 -1.60
CA LEU A 7 4.78 -8.78 -1.74
C LEU A 7 3.49 -8.29 -2.38
N VAL A 8 2.83 -7.32 -1.77
CA VAL A 8 1.83 -6.50 -2.48
C VAL A 8 2.56 -5.32 -3.10
N PHE A 9 2.49 -5.22 -4.43
CA PHE A 9 3.10 -4.16 -5.21
C PHE A 9 2.00 -3.31 -5.84
N THR A 10 1.86 -2.06 -5.40
CA THR A 10 0.78 -1.19 -5.86
C THR A 10 1.34 0.09 -6.45
N LEU A 11 1.21 0.23 -7.77
CA LEU A 11 1.40 1.50 -8.46
C LEU A 11 0.08 2.26 -8.49
N VAL A 12 0.12 3.52 -8.08
CA VAL A 12 -1.09 4.34 -7.94
C VAL A 12 -0.80 5.79 -8.29
N GLU A 13 -1.80 6.41 -8.88
CA GLU A 13 -1.85 7.82 -9.21
C GLU A 13 -3.12 8.38 -8.58
N SER A 14 -3.06 9.57 -7.98
CA SER A 14 -4.27 10.23 -7.52
C SER A 14 -5.15 10.59 -8.72
N GLY A 15 -6.47 10.52 -8.54
CA GLY A 15 -7.41 10.96 -9.57
C GLY A 15 -7.20 12.44 -9.91
N PRO A 16 -7.59 12.91 -11.11
CA PRO A 16 -7.38 14.30 -11.53
C PRO A 16 -8.07 15.32 -10.62
N ASP A 17 -9.13 14.90 -9.92
CA ASP A 17 -9.91 15.74 -9.00
C ASP A 17 -9.49 15.57 -7.53
N ILE A 18 -8.45 14.77 -7.25
CA ILE A 18 -7.97 14.50 -5.90
C ILE A 18 -6.66 15.27 -5.67
N PRO A 19 -6.64 16.26 -4.74
CA PRO A 19 -5.42 16.94 -4.35
C PRO A 19 -4.36 15.95 -3.87
N GLU A 20 -3.10 16.16 -4.28
CA GLU A 20 -1.98 15.28 -3.90
C GLU A 20 -1.81 15.20 -2.37
N GLU A 21 -1.97 16.32 -1.66
CA GLU A 21 -1.90 16.38 -0.19
C GLU A 21 -2.99 15.53 0.48
N GLU A 22 -4.23 15.62 0.00
CA GLU A 22 -5.36 14.83 0.50
C GLU A 22 -5.13 13.33 0.25
N TYR A 23 -4.62 12.97 -0.94
CA TYR A 23 -4.23 11.60 -1.24
C TYR A 23 -3.16 11.08 -0.28
N HIS A 24 -2.11 11.86 0.01
CA HIS A 24 -1.06 11.43 0.93
C HIS A 24 -1.54 11.33 2.38
N ASP A 25 -2.34 12.30 2.84
CA ASP A 25 -2.92 12.30 4.19
C ASP A 25 -3.79 11.06 4.41
N TRP A 26 -4.72 10.79 3.49
CA TRP A 26 -5.52 9.56 3.52
C TRP A 26 -4.64 8.31 3.52
N TYR A 27 -3.59 8.28 2.71
CA TYR A 27 -2.76 7.09 2.60
C TYR A 27 -1.97 6.80 3.89
N ASP A 28 -1.42 7.85 4.51
CA ASP A 28 -0.55 7.74 5.68
C ASP A 28 -1.34 7.59 6.99
N ASN A 29 -2.52 8.20 7.09
CA ASN A 29 -3.30 8.22 8.32
C ASN A 29 -4.49 7.25 8.33
N GLU A 30 -4.95 6.79 7.17
CA GLU A 30 -6.11 5.89 7.07
C GLU A 30 -5.78 4.59 6.34
N HIS A 31 -5.37 4.66 5.07
CA HIS A 31 -5.26 3.49 4.21
C HIS A 31 -4.19 2.49 4.67
N ALA A 32 -2.92 2.92 4.70
CA ALA A 32 -1.81 2.04 5.05
C ALA A 32 -1.90 1.56 6.52
N PRO A 33 -2.21 2.41 7.52
CA PRO A 33 -2.42 1.95 8.89
C PRO A 33 -3.48 0.87 9.00
N ALA A 34 -4.61 0.99 8.27
CA ALA A 34 -5.65 -0.02 8.30
C ALA A 34 -5.14 -1.38 7.77
N ARG A 35 -4.36 -1.40 6.68
CA ARG A 35 -3.75 -2.64 6.15
C ARG A 35 -2.74 -3.24 7.12
N LEU A 36 -1.99 -2.42 7.84
CA LEU A 36 -1.02 -2.87 8.84
C LEU A 36 -1.66 -3.44 10.12
N THR A 37 -2.99 -3.37 10.25
CA THR A 37 -3.70 -4.11 11.32
C THR A 37 -3.88 -5.59 10.99
N ILE A 38 -3.72 -5.98 9.73
CA ILE A 38 -3.83 -7.38 9.29
C ILE A 38 -2.57 -8.13 9.75
N PRO A 39 -2.67 -9.20 10.56
CA PRO A 39 -1.49 -9.89 11.10
C PRO A 39 -0.53 -10.45 10.04
N SER A 40 -1.05 -10.74 8.85
CA SER A 40 -0.27 -11.20 7.69
C SER A 40 0.44 -10.08 6.92
N PHE A 41 0.27 -8.81 7.31
CA PHE A 41 0.97 -7.65 6.77
C PHE A 41 2.01 -7.15 7.79
N TYR A 42 3.28 -7.17 7.40
CA TYR A 42 4.38 -6.94 8.35
C TYR A 42 4.88 -5.51 8.36
N ASN A 43 4.89 -4.84 7.20
CA ASN A 43 5.28 -3.45 7.07
C ASN A 43 4.74 -2.86 5.76
N ALA A 44 4.87 -1.55 5.62
CA ALA A 44 4.57 -0.81 4.40
C ALA A 44 5.73 0.13 4.09
N THR A 45 6.12 0.22 2.82
CA THR A 45 7.07 1.23 2.34
C THR A 45 6.47 1.96 1.16
N ARG A 46 6.49 3.29 1.21
CA ARG A 46 6.00 4.17 0.14
C ARG A 46 7.15 4.84 -0.60
N PHE A 47 7.01 4.95 -1.91
CA PHE A 47 7.96 5.61 -2.79
C PHE A 47 7.22 6.62 -3.67
N LYS A 48 7.89 7.74 -3.96
CA LYS A 48 7.48 8.73 -4.95
C LYS A 48 8.40 8.62 -6.17
N ALA A 49 7.82 8.65 -7.36
CA ALA A 49 8.57 8.65 -8.61
C ALA A 49 9.45 9.90 -8.72
N CYS A 50 10.69 9.71 -9.15
CA CYS A 50 11.68 10.79 -9.29
C CYS A 50 11.87 11.24 -10.75
N ASP A 51 11.26 10.54 -11.70
CA ASP A 51 11.39 10.76 -13.14
C ASP A 51 10.22 11.57 -13.75
N GLY A 52 9.21 11.89 -12.95
CA GLY A 52 8.01 12.60 -13.41
C GLY A 52 7.05 11.74 -14.23
N VAL A 53 7.23 10.41 -14.26
CA VAL A 53 6.38 9.48 -14.99
C VAL A 53 5.27 8.96 -14.08
N LYS A 54 4.05 8.82 -14.63
CA LYS A 54 2.91 8.23 -13.93
C LYS A 54 2.89 6.70 -14.08
N PRO A 55 2.47 5.93 -13.06
CA PRO A 55 1.96 6.39 -11.76
C PRO A 55 3.07 6.94 -10.85
N THR A 56 2.80 8.05 -10.16
CA THR A 56 3.80 8.78 -9.35
C THR A 56 4.06 8.16 -7.99
N SER A 57 3.23 7.21 -7.54
CA SER A 57 3.37 6.58 -6.22
C SER A 57 3.45 5.06 -6.34
N LEU A 58 4.32 4.48 -5.52
CA LEU A 58 4.43 3.03 -5.30
C LEU A 58 4.30 2.76 -3.81
N THR A 59 3.48 1.78 -3.45
CA THR A 59 3.48 1.21 -2.09
C THR A 59 3.79 -0.28 -2.16
N LEU A 60 4.67 -0.71 -1.26
CA LEU A 60 5.05 -2.10 -1.03
C LEU A 60 4.56 -2.53 0.34
N TYR A 61 3.90 -3.69 0.42
CA TYR A 61 3.62 -4.37 1.67
C TYR A 61 4.29 -5.74 1.70
N ASP A 62 5.12 -5.98 2.71
CA ASP A 62 5.62 -7.32 3.01
C ASP A 62 4.52 -8.14 3.66
N ILE A 63 4.24 -9.31 3.10
CA ILE A 63 3.15 -10.17 3.54
C ILE A 63 3.61 -11.61 3.78
N SER A 64 2.85 -12.33 4.61
CA SER A 64 3.19 -13.70 5.00
C SER A 64 3.26 -14.68 3.82
N GLU A 65 2.44 -14.48 2.78
CA GLU A 65 2.38 -15.30 1.56
C GLU A 65 1.49 -14.66 0.48
N PRO A 66 1.70 -14.89 -0.83
CA PRO A 66 0.98 -14.15 -1.88
C PRO A 66 -0.56 -14.23 -1.83
N LYS A 67 -1.13 -15.34 -1.34
CA LYS A 67 -2.60 -15.52 -1.31
C LYS A 67 -3.33 -14.57 -0.34
N VAL A 68 -2.64 -14.01 0.68
CA VAL A 68 -3.31 -13.08 1.61
C VAL A 68 -3.68 -11.75 0.95
N ALA A 69 -3.02 -11.38 -0.16
CA ALA A 69 -3.35 -10.16 -0.92
C ALA A 69 -4.77 -10.17 -1.52
N ASN A 70 -5.41 -11.34 -1.63
CA ASN A 70 -6.80 -11.49 -2.06
C ASN A 70 -7.65 -12.22 -1.00
N GLY A 71 -7.15 -12.32 0.23
CA GLY A 71 -7.80 -13.00 1.32
C GLY A 71 -8.96 -12.20 1.91
N PRO A 72 -9.85 -12.84 2.68
CA PRO A 72 -11.01 -12.18 3.29
C PRO A 72 -10.61 -11.05 4.25
N GLU A 73 -9.49 -11.19 4.97
CA GLU A 73 -8.98 -10.16 5.87
C GLU A 73 -8.57 -8.89 5.12
N TYR A 74 -7.96 -9.02 3.94
CA TYR A 74 -7.59 -7.88 3.11
C TYR A 74 -8.82 -7.17 2.51
N GLN A 75 -9.86 -7.93 2.14
CA GLN A 75 -11.10 -7.39 1.56
C GLN A 75 -12.01 -6.72 2.60
N ALA A 76 -11.81 -7.00 3.89
CA ALA A 76 -12.60 -6.44 4.97
C ALA A 76 -12.15 -5.02 5.40
N VAL A 77 -11.09 -4.49 4.77
CA VAL A 77 -10.42 -3.21 5.07
C VAL A 77 -10.39 -2.35 3.82
#